data_AF-A0A3D4ZIU4-F1
#
_entry.id   AF-A0A3D4ZIU4-F1
#
_cell.length_a   1.000
_cell.length_b   1.000
_cell.length_c   1.000
_cell.angle_alpha   90.00
_cell.angle_beta   90.00
_cell.angle_gamma   90.00
#
_symmetry.space_group_name_H-M   'P 1'
#
loop_
_entity.id
_entity.type
_entity.pdbx_description
1 polymer ?
#
loop_
_entity_poly.entity_id
_entity_poly.type
_entity_poly.pdbx_seq_one_letter_code
_entity_poly.pdbx_strand_id
1 'polypeptide(L)' 'ILELKMDYTIVIVTHNMGQASRVSDYTAFFMVDENRTGYLQEYEKTEQLFLNPVHKKTEEYISGKFG' A
#
# COMPACT_ATOMS: atom_id res chain seq x y z
N ILE A 1 4.49 17.09 -4.56
CA ILE A 1 4.46 16.13 -3.42
C ILE A 1 5.86 15.78 -2.95
N LEU A 2 6.80 15.41 -3.83
CA LEU A 2 8.15 15.01 -3.41
C LEU A 2 8.97 16.10 -2.69
N GLU A 3 8.77 17.37 -3.03
CA GLU A 3 9.38 18.48 -2.26
C GLU A 3 8.60 18.71 -0.96
N LEU A 4 7.27 18.74 -1.02
CA LEU A 4 6.40 18.97 0.15
C LEU A 4 6.53 17.90 1.25
N LYS A 5 6.82 16.63 0.92
CA LYS A 5 7.01 15.59 1.93
C LYS A 5 8.23 15.82 2.84
N MET A 6 9.14 16.72 2.45
CA MET A 6 10.28 17.10 3.30
C MET A 6 9.84 17.99 4.47
N ASP A 7 8.79 18.79 4.26
CA ASP A 7 8.34 19.79 5.22
C ASP A 7 7.03 19.39 5.92
N TYR A 8 6.30 18.42 5.36
CA TYR A 8 4.96 18.03 5.82
C TYR A 8 4.80 16.52 5.94
N THR A 9 4.03 16.09 6.94
CA THR A 9 3.50 14.73 6.99
C THR A 9 2.30 14.63 6.04
N ILE A 10 2.40 13.76 5.05
CA ILE A 10 1.37 13.60 4.01
C ILE A 10 0.79 12.19 4.11
N VAL A 11 -0.55 12.11 4.20
CA VAL A 11 -1.28 10.85 4.11
C VAL A 11 -2.08 10.83 2.81
N ILE A 12 -1.87 9.80 2.00
CA ILE A 12 -2.52 9.64 0.69
C ILE A 12 -3.34 8.34 0.73
N VAL A 13 -4.63 8.44 0.40
CA VAL A 13 -5.48 7.28 0.16
C VAL A 13 -5.70 7.17 -1.34
N THR A 14 -5.25 6.07 -1.95
CA THR A 14 -5.33 5.89 -3.40
C THR A 14 -5.44 4.41 -3.77
N HIS A 15 -6.10 4.14 -4.89
CA HIS A 15 -6.09 2.83 -5.56
C HIS A 15 -5.01 2.75 -6.66
N ASN A 16 -4.30 3.86 -6.92
CA ASN A 16 -3.23 3.89 -7.91
C ASN A 16 -1.92 3.38 -7.29
N MET A 17 -1.77 2.05 -7.33
CA MET A 17 -0.62 1.35 -6.76
C MET A 17 0.71 1.79 -7.35
N GLY A 18 0.75 2.03 -8.67
CA GLY A 18 1.98 2.47 -9.35
C GLY A 18 2.42 3.87 -8.93
N GLN A 19 1.49 4.76 -8.59
CA GLN A 19 1.86 6.04 -7.98
C GLN A 19 2.27 5.87 -6.53
N ALA A 20 1.50 5.10 -5.75
CA ALA A 20 1.79 4.84 -4.34
C ALA A 20 3.20 4.27 -4.14
N SER A 21 3.62 3.34 -5.00
CA SER A 21 4.94 2.71 -4.96
C SER A 21 6.10 3.67 -5.24
N ARG A 22 5.84 4.78 -5.96
CA ARG A 22 6.87 5.76 -6.32
C ARG A 22 6.97 6.94 -5.36
N VAL A 23 5.87 7.33 -4.71
CA VAL A 23 5.82 8.59 -3.94
C VAL A 23 5.82 8.38 -2.42
N SER A 24 5.44 7.19 -1.94
CA SER A 24 5.24 6.92 -0.52
C SER A 24 6.52 6.38 0.12
N ASP A 25 6.79 6.76 1.38
CA ASP A 25 7.85 6.15 2.19
C ASP A 25 7.37 4.84 2.82
N TYR A 26 6.13 4.84 3.30
CA TYR A 26 5.45 3.69 3.89
C TYR A 26 4.11 3.48 3.19
N THR A 27 3.67 2.23 3.16
CA THR A 27 2.36 1.87 2.60
C THR A 27 1.60 1.02 3.60
N ALA A 28 0.36 1.42 3.88
CA ALA A 28 -0.62 0.64 4.61
C ALA A 28 -1.60 0.05 3.60
N PHE A 29 -1.68 -1.26 3.52
CA PHE A 29 -2.58 -1.98 2.65
C PHE A 29 -3.81 -2.45 3.43
N PHE A 30 -4.99 -2.00 3.00
CA PHE A 30 -6.26 -2.32 3.62
C PHE A 30 -7.07 -3.26 2.74
N MET A 31 -7.73 -4.24 3.36
CA MET A 31 -8.52 -5.26 2.69
C MET A 31 -9.94 -5.36 3.25
N VAL A 32 -10.76 -6.12 2.54
CA VAL A 32 -12.10 -6.52 2.94
C VAL A 32 -12.12 -8.04 3.07
N ASP A 33 -12.76 -8.55 4.11
CA ASP A 33 -13.05 -9.96 4.31
C ASP A 33 -14.55 -10.14 4.55
N GLU A 34 -14.99 -11.37 4.74
CA GLU A 34 -16.41 -11.71 4.90
C GLU A 34 -17.08 -11.05 6.10
N ASN A 35 -16.29 -10.64 7.11
CA ASN A 35 -16.78 -10.15 8.40
C ASN A 35 -16.41 -8.68 8.65
N ARG A 36 -15.44 -8.12 7.91
CA ARG A 36 -14.88 -6.79 8.16
C ARG A 36 -14.41 -6.10 6.89
N THR A 37 -14.86 -4.86 6.72
CA THR A 37 -14.37 -3.92 5.71
C THR A 37 -13.27 -3.04 6.29
N GLY A 38 -12.15 -2.91 5.58
CA GLY A 38 -11.10 -1.94 5.92
C GLY A 38 -10.21 -2.37 7.08
N TYR A 39 -9.85 -3.66 7.18
CA TYR A 39 -8.80 -4.08 8.10
C TYR A 39 -7.43 -3.84 7.46
N LEU A 40 -6.45 -3.46 8.30
CA LEU A 40 -5.06 -3.33 7.88
C LEU A 40 -4.48 -4.73 7.67
N GLN A 41 -4.26 -5.09 6.41
CA GLN A 41 -3.67 -6.37 6.01
C GLN A 41 -2.16 -6.35 6.18
N GLU A 42 -1.50 -5.26 5.81
CA GLU A 42 -0.04 -5.13 5.86
C GLU A 42 0.36 -3.65 5.96
N TYR A 43 1.42 -3.37 6.71
CA TYR A 43 2.04 -2.05 6.79
C TYR A 43 3.55 -2.21 6.84
N GLU A 44 4.25 -1.64 5.86
CA GLU A 44 5.70 -1.68 5.80
C GLU A 44 6.25 -0.55 4.91
N LYS A 45 7.59 -0.41 4.83
CA LYS A 45 8.24 0.42 3.81
C LYS A 45 7.68 0.09 2.44
N THR A 46 7.37 1.12 1.68
CA THR A 46 6.75 0.99 0.36
C THR A 46 7.54 0.05 -0.56
N GLU A 47 8.86 0.17 -0.61
CA GLU A 47 9.71 -0.72 -1.42
C GLU A 47 9.56 -2.19 -1.04
N GLN A 48 9.57 -2.51 0.26
CA GLN A 48 9.43 -3.89 0.71
C GLN A 48 8.03 -4.43 0.37
N LEU A 49 6.98 -3.65 0.62
CA LEU A 49 5.60 -4.09 0.46
C LEU A 49 5.28 -4.38 -1.02
N PHE A 50 5.87 -3.61 -1.93
CA PHE A 50 5.66 -3.77 -3.37
C PHE A 50 6.58 -4.82 -4.02
N LEU A 51 7.79 -5.04 -3.50
CA LEU A 51 8.75 -5.99 -4.10
C LEU A 51 8.69 -7.39 -3.47
N ASN A 52 8.53 -7.47 -2.15
CA ASN A 52 8.57 -8.73 -1.40
C ASN A 52 7.53 -8.76 -0.27
N PRO A 53 6.22 -8.59 -0.57
CA PRO A 53 5.17 -8.57 0.45
C PRO A 53 5.21 -9.82 1.34
N VAL A 54 4.95 -9.64 2.63
CA VAL A 54 4.97 -10.74 3.61
C VAL A 54 3.67 -11.53 3.59
N HIS A 55 2.55 -10.87 3.32
CA HIS A 55 1.25 -11.54 3.29
C HIS A 55 0.86 -11.93 1.86
N LYS A 56 0.46 -13.19 1.70
CA LYS A 56 -0.01 -13.76 0.43
C LYS A 56 -1.14 -12.95 -0.21
N LYS A 57 -2.09 -12.45 0.59
CA LYS A 57 -3.19 -11.60 0.07
C LYS A 57 -2.70 -10.28 -0.51
N THR A 58 -1.68 -9.67 0.11
CA THR A 58 -1.02 -8.46 -0.40
C THR A 58 -0.30 -8.76 -1.71
N GLU A 59 0.44 -9.87 -1.78
CA GLU A 59 1.12 -10.33 -3.00
C GLU A 59 0.14 -10.56 -4.17
N GLU A 60 -0.94 -11.30 -3.93
CA GLU A 60 -1.95 -11.59 -4.93
C GLU A 60 -2.63 -10.32 -5.46
N TYR A 61 -2.86 -9.32 -4.60
CA TYR A 61 -3.44 -8.05 -5.02
C TYR A 61 -2.45 -7.22 -5.85
N ILE A 62 -1.21 -7.05 -5.37
CA ILE A 62 -0.18 -6.25 -6.05
C ILE A 62 0.20 -6.85 -7.40
N SER A 63 0.30 -8.18 -7.48
CA SER A 63 0.63 -8.89 -8.72
C SER A 63 -0.51 -8.91 -9.75
N GLY A 64 -1.69 -8.39 -9.40
CA GLY A 64 -2.85 -8.37 -10.29
C GLY A 64 -3.51 -9.73 -10.48
N LYS A 65 -3.28 -10.70 -9.58
CA LYS A 65 -4.03 -11.98 -9.57
C LYS A 65 -5.48 -11.80 -9.17
N PHE A 66 -5.84 -10.66 -8.58
CA PHE A 66 -7.23 -10.23 -8.42
C PHE A 66 -7.63 -9.38 -9.62
N GLY A 67 -8.30 -10.03 -10.57
CA GLY A 67 -8.95 -9.47 -11.75
C GLY A 67 -10.08 -10.38 -12.20
#